data_AF-S2YG14-F1
#
_entry.id   AF-S2YG14-F1
#
_cell.length_a   1.000
_cell.length_b   1.000
_cell.length_c   1.000
_cell.angle_alpha   90.00
_cell.angle_beta   90.00
_cell.angle_gamma   90.00
#
_symmetry.space_group_name_H-M   'P 1'
#
loop_
_entity.id
_entity.type
_entity.pdbx_description
1 polymer ?
#
loop_
_entity_poly.entity_id
_entity_poly.type
_entity_poly.pdbx_seq_one_letter_code
_entity_poly.pdbx_strand_id
1 'polypeptide(L)'
;MPGPLPAENKRRRNAPTVPTTKLPVGGRTGTTPRPPSWAKLGKVGRAWWKWAWSTPQACAWAPGHEVMVARRASLEDDLAAIGTVNSLELSELLDAHAEGAAELRGLLQQLAALATGKLAICREMRELDDRLGLTPKGLAALRWTIVDDGSTAQAAAAAPPQGVADLTSRRRRLTDAS
;
A
#
# COMPACT_ATOMS: atom_id res chain seq x y z
N MET A 1 -7.72 -20.61 -41.26
CA MET A 1 -8.55 -21.07 -40.12
C MET A 1 -7.72 -20.96 -38.85
N PRO A 2 -8.12 -20.16 -37.85
CA PRO A 2 -7.45 -20.15 -36.55
C PRO A 2 -7.71 -21.50 -35.86
N GLY A 3 -6.66 -22.08 -35.27
CA GLY A 3 -6.74 -23.38 -34.60
C GLY A 3 -7.63 -23.34 -33.34
N PRO A 4 -8.08 -24.51 -32.85
CA PRO A 4 -8.99 -24.61 -31.71
C PRO A 4 -8.38 -24.03 -30.44
N LEU A 5 -9.24 -23.45 -29.60
CA LEU A 5 -8.88 -22.90 -28.30
C LEU A 5 -8.20 -23.98 -27.42
N PRO A 6 -7.10 -23.65 -26.71
CA PRO A 6 -6.41 -24.62 -25.86
C PRO A 6 -7.32 -25.18 -24.76
N ALA A 7 -7.36 -26.52 -24.63
CA ALA A 7 -8.14 -27.20 -23.60
C ALA A 7 -7.62 -26.88 -22.18
N GLU A 8 -8.55 -26.62 -21.27
CA GLU A 8 -8.32 -26.19 -19.88
C GLU A 8 -7.54 -27.24 -19.05
N ASN A 9 -7.70 -28.52 -19.39
CA ASN A 9 -7.07 -29.66 -18.72
C ASN A 9 -5.68 -30.03 -19.27
N LYS A 10 -4.97 -29.10 -19.90
CA LYS A 10 -3.63 -29.39 -20.45
C LYS A 10 -2.61 -29.57 -19.33
N ARG A 11 -2.36 -30.84 -18.98
CA ARG A 11 -1.32 -31.27 -18.04
C ARG A 11 0.03 -30.66 -18.48
N ARG A 12 0.50 -29.66 -17.75
CA ARG A 12 1.80 -29.02 -18.02
C ARG A 12 2.90 -30.03 -17.72
N ARG A 13 3.81 -30.26 -18.69
CA ARG A 13 4.98 -31.14 -18.50
C ARG A 13 5.91 -30.64 -17.39
N ASN A 14 5.95 -29.33 -17.17
CA ASN A 14 6.69 -28.70 -16.08
C ASN A 14 5.70 -28.23 -15.00
N ALA A 15 5.20 -29.17 -14.20
CA ALA A 15 4.48 -28.80 -12.98
C ALA A 15 5.47 -28.11 -12.02
N PRO A 16 5.14 -26.96 -11.42
CA PRO A 16 6.00 -26.33 -10.43
C PRO A 16 6.28 -27.33 -9.29
N THR A 17 7.55 -27.65 -9.07
CA THR A 17 7.98 -28.60 -8.03
C THR A 17 7.77 -28.06 -6.62
N VAL A 18 7.65 -26.73 -6.47
CA VAL A 18 7.38 -26.08 -5.19
C VAL A 18 5.88 -25.77 -5.08
N PRO A 19 5.20 -26.19 -4.00
CA PRO A 19 3.78 -25.92 -3.79
C PRO A 19 3.48 -24.41 -3.81
N THR A 20 2.43 -24.02 -4.54
CA THR A 20 1.85 -22.68 -4.44
C THR A 20 0.90 -22.62 -3.25
N THR A 21 1.00 -21.54 -2.45
CA THR A 21 0.09 -21.32 -1.33
C THR A 21 -1.21 -20.72 -1.84
N LYS A 22 -2.35 -21.35 -1.51
CA LYS A 22 -3.68 -20.82 -1.86
C LYS A 22 -4.18 -19.92 -0.73
N LEU A 23 -4.53 -18.69 -1.05
CA LEU A 23 -5.06 -17.71 -0.11
C LEU A 23 -6.56 -17.51 -0.34
N PRO A 24 -7.37 -17.43 0.72
CA PRO A 24 -8.80 -17.24 0.58
C PRO A 24 -9.11 -15.81 0.13
N VAL A 25 -10.02 -15.65 -0.85
CA VAL A 25 -10.43 -14.34 -1.35
C VAL A 25 -11.09 -13.48 -0.26
N GLY A 26 -11.74 -14.12 0.72
CA GLY A 26 -12.38 -13.46 1.86
C GLY A 26 -11.43 -12.77 2.84
N GLY A 27 -10.12 -12.97 2.70
CA GLY A 27 -9.15 -12.32 3.58
C GLY A 27 -8.95 -13.00 4.93
N ARG A 28 -8.13 -12.39 5.78
CA ARG A 28 -7.88 -12.88 7.14
C ARG A 28 -9.11 -12.68 8.01
N THR A 29 -9.54 -13.75 8.67
CA THR A 29 -10.61 -13.71 9.66
C THR A 29 -10.06 -13.34 11.05
N GLY A 30 -10.92 -12.72 11.86
CA GLY A 30 -10.59 -12.31 13.23
C GLY A 30 -10.21 -10.85 13.37
N THR A 31 -9.90 -10.46 14.60
CA THR A 31 -9.61 -9.06 14.95
C THR A 31 -8.27 -8.63 14.36
N THR A 32 -8.25 -7.50 13.67
CA THR A 32 -7.01 -6.83 13.25
C THR A 32 -6.12 -6.62 14.47
N PRO A 33 -4.85 -7.06 14.45
CA PRO A 33 -3.94 -6.85 15.58
C PRO A 33 -3.74 -5.37 15.83
N ARG A 34 -3.53 -4.99 17.09
CA ARG A 34 -3.17 -3.62 17.44
C ARG A 34 -1.77 -3.30 16.88
N PRO A 35 -1.55 -2.12 16.26
CA PRO A 35 -0.22 -1.71 15.87
C PRO A 35 0.76 -1.75 17.06
N PRO A 36 2.04 -2.11 16.84
CA PRO A 36 3.06 -2.06 17.88
C PRO A 36 3.13 -0.67 18.51
N SER A 37 3.36 -0.59 19.82
CA SER A 37 3.33 0.69 20.57
C SER A 37 4.34 1.72 20.07
N TRP A 38 5.48 1.27 19.51
CA TRP A 38 6.50 2.12 18.91
C TRP A 38 6.09 2.67 17.54
N ALA A 39 5.19 2.00 16.83
CA ALA A 39 4.66 2.46 15.55
C ALA A 39 3.58 3.51 15.81
N LYS A 40 4.00 4.77 15.91
CA LYS A 40 3.11 5.93 16.08
C LYS A 40 2.35 6.24 14.78
N LEU A 41 1.45 5.33 14.39
CA LEU A 41 0.64 5.48 13.18
C LEU A 41 -0.39 6.60 13.36
N GLY A 42 -0.42 7.51 12.40
CA GLY A 42 -1.43 8.56 12.23
C GLY A 42 -2.74 8.03 11.66
N LYS A 43 -3.62 8.94 11.23
CA LYS A 43 -4.95 8.57 10.71
C LYS A 43 -4.85 7.72 9.44
N VAL A 44 -3.93 8.08 8.53
CA VAL A 44 -3.81 7.42 7.21
C VAL A 44 -3.14 6.07 7.38
N GLY A 45 -2.05 6.00 8.15
CA GLY A 45 -1.36 4.75 8.46
C GLY A 45 -2.24 3.76 9.21
N ARG A 46 -3.07 4.21 10.18
CA ARG A 46 -4.03 3.30 10.85
C ARG A 46 -5.10 2.76 9.91
N ALA A 47 -5.60 3.59 8.98
CA ALA A 47 -6.57 3.15 8.00
C ALA A 47 -5.96 2.10 7.06
N TRP A 48 -4.72 2.34 6.60
CA TRP A 48 -3.97 1.38 5.79
C TRP A 48 -3.67 0.09 6.56
N TRP A 49 -3.23 0.18 7.82
CA TRP A 49 -2.99 -0.99 8.69
C TRP A 49 -4.23 -1.87 8.78
N LYS A 50 -5.41 -1.29 9.04
CA LYS A 50 -6.67 -2.02 9.11
C LYS A 50 -6.99 -2.76 7.81
N TRP A 51 -6.83 -2.06 6.68
CA TRP A 51 -7.04 -2.65 5.36
C TRP A 51 -6.04 -3.76 5.05
N ALA A 52 -4.76 -3.56 5.35
CA ALA A 52 -3.70 -4.52 5.07
C ALA A 52 -4.01 -5.87 5.74
N TRP A 53 -4.43 -5.83 7.01
CA TRP A 53 -4.81 -7.02 7.77
C TRP A 53 -6.14 -7.66 7.36
N SER A 54 -6.98 -7.00 6.55
CA SER A 54 -8.19 -7.61 6.00
C SER A 54 -7.95 -8.29 4.64
N THR A 55 -6.75 -8.22 4.08
CA THR A 55 -6.46 -8.79 2.76
C THR A 55 -6.25 -10.31 2.80
N PRO A 56 -6.43 -11.02 1.67
CA PRO A 56 -6.03 -12.44 1.52
C PRO A 56 -4.58 -12.73 1.94
N GLN A 57 -3.68 -11.80 1.62
CA GLN A 57 -2.26 -11.85 1.92
C GLN A 57 -2.00 -11.97 3.43
N ALA A 58 -2.80 -11.29 4.24
CA ALA A 58 -2.66 -11.30 5.69
C ALA A 58 -2.89 -12.69 6.33
N CYS A 59 -3.51 -13.63 5.62
CA CYS A 59 -3.63 -15.03 6.03
C CYS A 59 -2.27 -15.75 6.05
N ALA A 60 -1.33 -15.33 5.20
CA ALA A 60 -0.02 -15.95 5.08
C ALA A 60 1.08 -15.23 5.88
N TRP A 61 0.77 -14.09 6.50
CA TRP A 61 1.72 -13.37 7.34
C TRP A 61 1.94 -14.10 8.67
N ALA A 62 3.19 -14.49 8.91
CA ALA A 62 3.66 -15.09 10.16
C ALA A 62 3.90 -14.03 11.26
N PRO A 63 3.97 -14.45 12.55
CA PRO A 63 4.45 -13.56 13.61
C PRO A 63 5.80 -12.93 13.23
N GLY A 64 5.91 -11.61 13.42
CA GLY A 64 7.04 -10.78 13.00
C GLY A 64 6.74 -9.88 11.79
N HIS A 65 5.73 -10.21 10.97
CA HIS A 65 5.32 -9.35 9.85
C HIS A 65 4.76 -8.00 10.31
N GLU A 66 4.32 -7.90 11.58
CA GLU A 66 3.80 -6.66 12.19
C GLU A 66 4.78 -5.50 12.03
N VAL A 67 6.09 -5.75 12.12
CA VAL A 67 7.12 -4.70 11.98
C VAL A 67 7.12 -4.15 10.56
N MET A 68 7.09 -5.04 9.56
CA MET A 68 7.11 -4.68 8.14
C MET A 68 5.80 -3.98 7.73
N VAL A 69 4.66 -4.48 8.19
CA VAL A 69 3.35 -3.87 7.97
C VAL A 69 3.28 -2.51 8.67
N ALA A 70 3.87 -2.36 9.86
CA ALA A 70 3.86 -1.10 10.61
C ALA A 70 4.70 -0.05 9.91
N ARG A 71 5.90 -0.43 9.44
CA ARG A 71 6.74 0.46 8.62
C ARG A 71 6.02 0.87 7.34
N ARG A 72 5.39 -0.08 6.65
CA ARG A 72 4.63 0.23 5.44
C ARG A 72 3.45 1.17 5.72
N ALA A 73 2.77 0.98 6.85
CA ALA A 73 1.69 1.86 7.29
C ALA A 73 2.19 3.27 7.61
N SER A 74 3.34 3.43 8.28
CA SER A 74 3.87 4.76 8.62
C SER A 74 4.21 5.59 7.38
N LEU A 75 4.66 4.94 6.29
CA LEU A 75 4.94 5.61 5.03
C LEU A 75 3.69 6.28 4.41
N GLU A 76 2.48 5.81 4.73
CA GLU A 76 1.25 6.48 4.31
C GLU A 76 1.04 7.80 5.07
N ASP A 77 1.38 7.84 6.35
CA ASP A 77 1.35 9.08 7.14
C ASP A 77 2.43 10.05 6.66
N ASP A 78 3.63 9.56 6.38
CA ASP A 78 4.73 10.38 5.84
C ASP A 78 4.35 11.00 4.49
N LEU A 79 3.71 10.23 3.60
CA LEU A 79 3.23 10.72 2.32
C LEU A 79 2.09 11.74 2.48
N ALA A 80 1.19 11.53 3.43
CA ALA A 80 0.11 12.47 3.74
C ALA A 80 0.66 13.78 4.36
N ALA A 81 1.70 13.71 5.19
CA ALA A 81 2.36 14.87 5.76
C ALA A 81 2.99 15.75 4.67
N ILE A 82 3.67 15.16 3.68
CA ILE A 82 4.19 15.89 2.50
C ILE A 82 3.05 16.58 1.74
N GLY A 83 1.91 15.90 1.58
CA GLY A 83 0.73 16.50 0.95
C GLY A 83 0.21 17.72 1.71
N THR A 84 0.18 17.64 3.04
CA THR A 84 -0.31 18.70 3.93
C THR A 84 0.60 19.92 3.90
N VAL A 85 1.93 19.73 3.97
CA VAL A 85 2.90 20.84 3.90
C VAL A 85 2.72 21.65 2.61
N ASN A 86 2.43 20.97 1.50
CA ASN A 86 2.21 21.64 0.21
C ASN A 86 0.90 22.45 0.15
N SER A 87 -0.09 22.16 1.03
CA SER A 87 -1.38 22.86 1.07
C SER A 87 -1.47 23.93 2.16
N LEU A 88 -0.41 24.16 2.94
CA LEU A 88 -0.43 25.16 4.00
C LEU A 88 -0.38 26.58 3.43
N GLU A 89 -1.39 27.39 3.74
CA GLU A 89 -1.38 28.83 3.52
C GLU A 89 -0.67 29.55 4.68
N LEU A 90 0.67 29.57 4.62
CA LEU A 90 1.53 30.12 5.67
C LEU A 90 1.30 31.60 5.97
N SER A 91 0.81 32.38 5.00
CA SER A 91 0.46 33.79 5.18
C SER A 91 -0.72 34.00 6.12
N GLU A 92 -1.69 33.07 6.12
CA GLU A 92 -2.83 33.10 7.03
C GLU A 92 -2.46 32.56 8.42
N LEU A 93 -1.52 31.61 8.49
CA LEU A 93 -1.16 30.92 9.73
C LEU A 93 -0.23 31.72 10.66
N LEU A 94 0.51 32.69 10.11
CA LEU A 94 1.57 33.41 10.83
C LEU A 94 1.28 34.88 11.06
N ASP A 95 0.12 35.39 10.63
CA ASP A 95 -0.20 36.84 10.57
C ASP A 95 0.99 37.67 10.02
N ALA A 96 1.79 37.05 9.15
CA ALA A 96 3.06 37.57 8.70
C ALA A 96 2.88 38.36 7.42
N HIS A 97 3.67 39.43 7.24
CA HIS A 97 3.75 40.14 5.97
C HIS A 97 4.00 39.16 4.82
N ALA A 98 3.32 39.39 3.67
CA ALA A 98 3.27 38.46 2.54
C ALA A 98 4.66 37.95 2.08
N GLU A 99 5.70 38.79 2.19
CA GLU A 99 7.07 38.43 1.81
C GLU A 99 7.69 37.36 2.72
N GLY A 100 7.60 37.50 4.04
CA GLY A 100 8.18 36.52 4.98
C GLY A 100 7.48 35.16 4.93
N ALA A 101 6.16 35.15 4.68
CA ALA A 101 5.39 33.92 4.52
C ALA A 101 5.72 33.20 3.19
N ALA A 102 5.96 33.95 2.11
CA ALA A 102 6.36 33.39 0.82
C ALA A 102 7.78 32.78 0.89
N GLU A 103 8.72 33.47 1.55
CA GLU A 103 10.08 32.97 1.75
C GLU A 103 10.09 31.68 2.59
N LEU A 104 9.38 31.66 3.73
CA LEU A 104 9.29 30.47 4.58
C LEU A 104 8.62 29.29 3.86
N ARG A 105 7.59 29.54 3.04
CA ARG A 105 6.98 28.51 2.19
C ARG A 105 7.99 27.94 1.21
N GLY A 106 8.76 28.79 0.54
CA GLY A 106 9.83 28.38 -0.39
C GLY A 106 10.88 27.50 0.30
N LEU A 107 11.33 27.92 1.49
CA LEU A 107 12.29 27.14 2.29
C LEU A 107 11.72 25.80 2.74
N LEU A 108 10.45 25.74 3.19
CA LEU A 108 9.78 24.49 3.57
C LEU A 108 9.62 23.53 2.37
N GLN A 109 9.29 24.06 1.18
CA GLN A 109 9.22 23.27 -0.05
C GLN A 109 10.59 22.76 -0.49
N GLN A 110 11.62 23.59 -0.43
CA GLN A 110 13.00 23.18 -0.71
C GLN A 110 13.48 22.13 0.28
N LEU A 111 13.20 22.28 1.58
CA LEU A 111 13.58 21.31 2.61
C LEU A 111 12.80 20.00 2.43
N ALA A 112 11.52 20.04 2.07
CA ALA A 112 10.73 18.86 1.71
C ALA A 112 11.27 18.15 0.46
N ALA A 113 11.78 18.90 -0.54
CA ALA A 113 12.41 18.35 -1.73
C ALA A 113 13.80 17.76 -1.46
N LEU A 114 14.63 18.47 -0.68
CA LEU A 114 15.99 18.07 -0.30
C LEU A 114 16.02 16.90 0.68
N ALA A 115 14.99 16.73 1.51
CA ALA A 115 14.82 15.56 2.37
C ALA A 115 14.58 14.26 1.58
N THR A 116 14.71 14.24 0.24
CA THR A 116 14.60 13.06 -0.65
C THR A 116 13.25 12.33 -0.64
N GLY A 117 12.25 12.84 0.10
CA GLY A 117 11.24 12.00 0.74
C GLY A 117 10.32 11.25 -0.21
N LYS A 118 9.64 11.91 -1.17
CA LYS A 118 8.50 11.28 -1.86
C LYS A 118 8.90 10.10 -2.75
N LEU A 119 9.94 10.22 -3.58
CA LEU A 119 10.35 9.14 -4.46
C LEU A 119 10.96 7.98 -3.67
N ALA A 120 11.75 8.27 -2.63
CA ALA A 120 12.31 7.29 -1.73
C ALA A 120 11.21 6.54 -0.95
N ILE A 121 10.24 7.27 -0.38
CA ILE A 121 9.03 6.73 0.26
C ILE A 121 8.28 5.84 -0.73
N CYS A 122 7.97 6.31 -1.94
CA CYS A 122 7.28 5.51 -2.94
C CYS A 122 8.07 4.27 -3.36
N ARG A 123 9.41 4.33 -3.39
CA ARG A 123 10.24 3.16 -3.64
C ARG A 123 10.16 2.16 -2.49
N GLU A 124 10.35 2.61 -1.26
CA GLU A 124 10.26 1.77 -0.07
C GLU A 124 8.87 1.13 0.06
N MET A 125 7.80 1.90 -0.20
CA MET A 125 6.43 1.39 -0.26
C MET A 125 6.29 0.24 -1.25
N ARG A 126 6.83 0.37 -2.47
CA ARG A 126 6.79 -0.71 -3.49
C ARG A 126 7.59 -1.93 -3.06
N GLU A 127 8.78 -1.73 -2.50
CA GLU A 127 9.62 -2.84 -2.01
C GLU A 127 8.93 -3.61 -0.87
N LEU A 128 8.28 -2.90 0.04
CA LEU A 128 7.49 -3.49 1.13
C LEU A 128 6.21 -4.15 0.61
N ASP A 129 5.50 -3.54 -0.35
CA ASP A 129 4.31 -4.14 -0.98
C ASP A 129 4.66 -5.47 -1.68
N ASP A 130 5.81 -5.52 -2.37
CA ASP A 130 6.32 -6.74 -3.01
C ASP A 130 6.64 -7.81 -1.95
N ARG A 131 7.32 -7.46 -0.86
CA ARG A 131 7.65 -8.38 0.25
C ARG A 131 6.42 -8.88 1.00
N LEU A 132 5.37 -8.06 1.09
CA LEU A 132 4.09 -8.41 1.74
C LEU A 132 3.15 -9.19 0.82
N GLY A 133 3.48 -9.36 -0.46
CA GLY A 133 2.60 -10.01 -1.44
C GLY A 133 1.41 -9.16 -1.88
N LEU A 134 1.42 -7.85 -1.62
CA LEU A 134 0.33 -6.93 -1.96
C LEU A 134 0.33 -6.54 -3.44
N THR A 135 1.42 -6.82 -4.17
CA THR A 135 1.50 -6.62 -5.63
C THR A 135 1.40 -7.96 -6.38
N PRO A 136 1.01 -7.95 -7.67
CA PRO A 136 1.05 -9.15 -8.51
C PRO A 136 2.45 -9.78 -8.58
N LYS A 137 3.50 -8.95 -8.56
CA LYS A 137 4.89 -9.39 -8.51
C LYS A 137 5.22 -10.07 -7.18
N GLY A 138 4.79 -9.50 -6.06
CA GLY A 138 4.93 -10.08 -4.73
C GLY A 138 4.21 -11.42 -4.61
N LEU A 139 2.96 -11.50 -5.08
CA LEU A 139 2.19 -12.76 -5.14
C LEU A 139 2.94 -13.82 -5.94
N ALA A 140 3.44 -13.47 -7.14
CA ALA A 140 4.20 -14.40 -7.96
C ALA A 140 5.51 -14.85 -7.30
N ALA A 141 6.26 -13.91 -6.70
CA ALA A 141 7.52 -14.19 -6.01
C ALA A 141 7.33 -15.10 -4.78
N LEU A 142 6.26 -14.86 -4.01
CA LEU A 142 5.88 -15.66 -2.84
C LEU A 142 5.12 -16.94 -3.20
N ARG A 143 4.82 -17.14 -4.49
CA ARG A 143 4.04 -18.28 -5.01
C ARG A 143 2.65 -18.38 -4.37
N TRP A 144 2.02 -17.23 -4.17
CA TRP A 144 0.68 -17.13 -3.64
C TRP A 144 -0.34 -16.99 -4.77
N THR A 145 -1.46 -17.68 -4.63
CA THR A 145 -2.60 -17.57 -5.53
C THR A 145 -3.86 -17.35 -4.72
N ILE A 146 -4.64 -16.32 -5.05
CA ILE A 146 -5.93 -16.06 -4.42
C ILE A 146 -6.95 -17.00 -5.07
N VAL A 147 -7.69 -17.73 -4.24
CA VAL A 147 -8.70 -18.72 -4.67
C VAL A 147 -10.02 -18.37 -4.01
N ASP A 148 -11.10 -18.58 -4.77
CA ASP A 148 -12.45 -18.49 -4.24
C ASP A 148 -12.75 -19.75 -3.42
N ASP A 149 -12.93 -19.59 -2.13
CA ASP A 149 -13.15 -20.67 -1.16
C ASP A 149 -14.64 -20.85 -0.81
N GLY A 150 -15.55 -20.21 -1.56
CA GLY A 150 -16.99 -20.28 -1.31
C GLY A 150 -17.40 -19.59 0.00
N SER A 151 -16.47 -18.88 0.63
CA SER A 151 -16.74 -18.02 1.77
C SER A 151 -17.51 -16.81 1.26
N THR A 152 -18.85 -16.89 1.29
CA THR A 152 -19.77 -15.76 1.08
C THR A 152 -19.69 -14.74 2.22
N ALA A 153 -18.49 -14.48 2.76
CA ALA A 153 -18.19 -13.27 3.51
C ALA A 153 -18.02 -12.11 2.51
N GLN A 154 -19.02 -11.90 1.66
CA GLN A 154 -19.15 -10.70 0.89
C GLN A 154 -19.76 -9.62 1.79
N ALA A 155 -18.89 -8.87 2.47
CA ALA A 155 -19.20 -7.50 2.85
C ALA A 155 -17.89 -6.72 3.01
N ALA A 156 -17.62 -5.91 1.99
CA ALA A 156 -16.49 -5.01 1.87
C ALA A 156 -15.13 -5.69 1.65
N ALA A 157 -14.89 -6.07 0.40
CA ALA A 157 -13.76 -5.45 -0.29
C ALA A 157 -13.96 -3.93 -0.15
N ALA A 158 -13.61 -3.38 1.01
CA ALA A 158 -13.62 -1.96 1.24
C ALA A 158 -12.65 -1.47 0.18
N ALA A 159 -13.20 -0.80 -0.84
CA ALA A 159 -12.42 0.08 -1.67
C ALA A 159 -11.46 0.81 -0.70
N PRO A 160 -10.15 0.84 -1.01
CA PRO A 160 -9.19 1.50 -0.13
C PRO A 160 -9.84 2.81 0.35
N PRO A 161 -9.87 3.09 1.66
CA PRO A 161 -10.63 4.22 2.21
C PRO A 161 -10.33 5.47 1.37
N GLN A 162 -11.28 6.39 1.14
CA GLN A 162 -11.15 7.43 0.10
C GLN A 162 -9.74 8.08 -0.02
N GLY A 163 -9.04 8.30 1.09
CA GLY A 163 -7.61 8.68 1.09
C GLY A 163 -6.68 7.69 0.36
N VAL A 164 -6.73 6.39 0.64
CA VAL A 164 -5.97 5.33 -0.04
C VAL A 164 -6.44 5.11 -1.49
N ALA A 165 -7.73 5.24 -1.81
CA ALA A 165 -8.22 5.16 -3.20
C ALA A 165 -7.71 6.33 -4.06
N ASP A 166 -7.72 7.54 -3.52
CA ASP A 166 -7.17 8.73 -4.17
C ASP A 166 -5.64 8.62 -4.34
N LEU A 167 -4.96 8.02 -3.35
CA LEU A 167 -3.52 7.70 -3.42
C LEU A 167 -3.19 6.58 -4.42
N THR A 168 -4.04 5.57 -4.57
CA THR A 168 -3.89 4.50 -5.60
C THR A 168 -4.05 5.10 -7.00
N SER A 169 -5.03 6.00 -7.15
CA SER A 169 -5.23 6.80 -8.36
C SER A 169 -4.04 7.73 -8.63
N ARG A 170 -3.44 8.31 -7.59
CA ARG A 170 -2.22 9.13 -7.67
C ARG A 170 -1.00 8.29 -8.07
N ARG A 171 -0.87 7.07 -7.55
CA ARG A 171 0.18 6.10 -7.90
C ARG A 171 0.07 5.66 -9.36
N ARG A 172 -1.14 5.37 -9.85
CA ARG A 172 -1.40 5.04 -11.26
C ARG A 172 -1.00 6.19 -12.19
N ARG A 173 -1.38 7.42 -11.84
CA ARG A 173 -0.99 8.63 -12.60
C ARG A 173 0.53 8.86 -12.67
N LEU A 174 1.28 8.49 -11.64
CA LEU A 174 2.75 8.61 -11.64
C LEU A 174 3.45 7.51 -12.43
N THR A 175 2.84 6.33 -12.57
CA THR A 175 3.39 5.24 -13.40
C THR A 175 3.09 5.41 -14.89
N ASP A 176 2.00 6.07 -15.25
CA ASP A 176 1.64 6.36 -16.65
C ASP A 176 2.39 7.60 -17.21
N ALA A 177 3.08 8.36 -16.34
CA ALA A 177 3.84 9.56 -16.70
C ALA A 177 5.36 9.31 -16.83
N SER A 178 5.80 8.03 -16.85
CA SER A 178 7.17 7.57 -17.14
C SER A 178 7.19 6.78 -18.43
#